data_AF-A0AAN7UUQ3-F1
#
_entry.id   AF-A0AAN7UUQ3-F1
#
_cell.length_a   1.000
_cell.length_b   1.000
_cell.length_c   1.000
_cell.angle_alpha   90.00
_cell.angle_beta   90.00
_cell.angle_gamma   90.00
#
_symmetry.space_group_name_H-M   'P 1'
#
loop_
_entity.id
_entity.type
_entity.pdbx_description
1 polymer ?
#
loop_
_entity_poly.entity_id
_entity_poly.type
_entity_poly.pdbx_seq_one_letter_code
_entity_poly.pdbx_strand_id
1 'polypeptide(L)'
;MNGAGDIREVCQNTLQQQPSVSFIDYEYATPSPAAFDLANHFAEWGGFDCDYRVLPTRAQRLEFIREYIHTYFSLVDESEEGGESSIDEEAEAQRLLAEVDMFRGVPGFYWGIWALIQATISHIDFDYAQYAVVRLGEYWAWRDAMDGKHDVAGKEVPLREQRWAQLE
;
A
#
# COMPACT_ATOMS: atom_id res chain seq x y z
N MET A 1 31.32 -27.17 39.89
CA MET A 1 30.90 -27.46 38.50
C MET A 1 29.44 -27.89 38.56
N ASN A 2 28.51 -26.99 38.27
CA ASN A 2 27.11 -27.27 37.95
C ASN A 2 26.53 -25.96 37.42
N GLY A 3 26.13 -25.97 36.14
CA GLY A 3 25.63 -24.78 35.45
C GLY A 3 25.39 -25.07 33.98
N ALA A 4 24.86 -26.24 33.66
CA ALA A 4 24.22 -26.43 32.37
C ALA A 4 22.84 -25.80 32.49
N GLY A 5 22.70 -24.55 32.03
CA GLY A 5 21.40 -23.93 31.86
C GLY A 5 20.53 -24.82 30.98
N ASP A 6 19.27 -25.01 31.37
CA ASP A 6 18.33 -25.87 30.67
C ASP A 6 18.14 -25.34 29.25
N ILE A 7 18.46 -26.16 28.27
CA ILE A 7 18.34 -25.85 26.84
C ILE A 7 16.88 -25.50 26.49
N ARG A 8 15.91 -25.97 27.29
CA ARG A 8 14.49 -25.63 27.16
C ARG A 8 14.18 -24.18 27.53
N GLU A 9 14.90 -23.60 28.47
CA GLU A 9 14.74 -22.22 28.93
C GLU A 9 15.26 -21.21 27.87
N VAL A 10 16.35 -21.57 27.18
CA VAL A 10 16.88 -20.79 26.06
C VAL A 10 15.94 -20.84 24.85
N CYS A 11 15.38 -22.01 24.53
CA CYS A 11 14.40 -22.15 23.45
C CYS A 11 13.07 -21.43 23.74
N GLN A 12 12.62 -21.36 25.00
CA GLN A 12 11.42 -20.61 25.39
C GLN A 12 11.60 -19.10 25.25
N ASN A 13 12.78 -18.56 25.56
CA ASN A 13 13.06 -17.14 25.39
C ASN A 13 13.25 -16.70 23.92
N THR A 14 13.54 -17.64 23.02
CA THR A 14 13.74 -17.32 21.58
C THR A 14 12.43 -17.35 20.79
N LEU A 15 11.35 -17.93 21.33
CA LEU A 15 10.03 -18.03 20.69
C LEU A 15 9.11 -16.81 20.93
N GLN A 16 9.60 -15.75 21.58
CA GLN A 16 8.78 -14.63 22.06
C GLN A 16 9.15 -13.26 21.47
N GLN A 17 10.06 -13.17 20.50
CA GLN A 17 10.32 -11.91 19.82
C GLN A 17 9.38 -11.82 18.61
N GLN A 18 8.29 -11.06 18.75
CA GLN A 18 7.48 -10.63 17.62
C GLN A 18 8.40 -10.00 16.56
N PRO A 19 8.28 -10.35 15.27
CA PRO A 19 9.08 -9.72 14.24
C PRO A 19 8.80 -8.21 14.24
N SER A 20 9.86 -7.41 14.34
CA SER A 20 9.78 -5.95 14.26
C SER A 20 10.07 -5.49 12.84
N VAL A 21 9.31 -4.51 12.37
CA VAL A 21 9.47 -3.89 11.04
C VAL A 21 9.78 -2.41 11.23
N SER A 22 10.68 -1.87 10.42
CA SER A 22 11.01 -0.44 10.40
C SER A 22 11.17 0.03 8.97
N PHE A 23 10.66 1.23 8.68
CA PHE A 23 10.83 1.88 7.38
C PHE A 23 12.17 2.62 7.32
N ILE A 24 12.74 2.70 6.11
CA ILE A 24 13.98 3.40 5.78
C ILE A 24 13.74 4.30 4.55
N ASP A 25 14.75 5.07 4.15
CA ASP A 25 14.77 5.86 2.90
C ASP A 25 13.60 6.87 2.80
N TYR A 26 13.64 7.89 3.68
CA TYR A 26 12.62 8.94 3.82
C TYR A 26 12.79 10.10 2.82
N GLU A 27 13.55 9.95 1.73
CA GLU A 27 13.82 11.04 0.78
C GLU A 27 12.56 11.59 0.10
N TYR A 28 11.51 10.78 0.01
CA TYR A 28 10.21 11.18 -0.53
C TYR A 28 9.14 11.39 0.56
N ALA A 29 9.51 11.29 1.84
CA ALA A 29 8.56 11.49 2.94
C ALA A 29 8.11 12.96 2.99
N THR A 30 6.80 13.16 2.91
CA THR A 30 6.18 14.49 2.90
C THR A 30 4.77 14.39 3.49
N PRO A 31 4.23 15.46 4.09
CA PRO A 31 2.83 15.49 4.48
C PRO A 31 1.94 15.16 3.28
N SER A 32 1.19 14.05 3.38
CA SER A 32 0.28 13.58 2.34
C SER A 32 -0.93 12.89 2.98
N PRO A 33 -2.06 12.78 2.27
CA PRO A 33 -3.19 12.01 2.76
C PRO A 33 -2.79 10.55 2.99
N ALA A 34 -3.18 9.96 4.14
CA ALA A 34 -2.89 8.56 4.44
C ALA A 34 -3.38 7.59 3.34
N ALA A 35 -4.52 7.92 2.73
CA ALA A 35 -5.07 7.16 1.61
C ALA A 35 -4.14 7.10 0.39
N PHE A 36 -3.36 8.16 0.12
CA PHE A 36 -2.37 8.15 -0.96
C PHE A 36 -1.22 7.21 -0.64
N ASP A 37 -0.68 7.27 0.59
CA ASP A 37 0.44 6.44 1.01
C ASP A 37 0.07 4.94 1.02
N LEU A 38 -1.14 4.62 1.50
CA LEU A 38 -1.70 3.27 1.44
C LEU A 38 -1.95 2.80 -0.01
N ALA A 39 -2.52 3.65 -0.87
CA ALA A 39 -2.71 3.33 -2.29
C ALA A 39 -1.36 3.08 -2.99
N ASN A 40 -0.34 3.87 -2.65
CA ASN A 40 1.02 3.69 -3.12
C ASN A 40 1.60 2.35 -2.64
N HIS A 41 1.52 2.07 -1.33
CA HIS A 41 1.98 0.81 -0.75
C HIS A 41 1.35 -0.41 -1.44
N PHE A 42 0.03 -0.41 -1.68
CA PHE A 42 -0.64 -1.50 -2.38
C PHE A 42 -0.24 -1.62 -3.86
N ALA A 43 0.05 -0.49 -4.53
CA ALA A 43 0.53 -0.50 -5.91
C ALA A 43 1.93 -1.12 -6.06
N GLU A 44 2.75 -1.12 -5.00
CA GLU A 44 4.10 -1.69 -4.98
C GLU A 44 4.12 -3.22 -4.78
N TRP A 45 2.98 -3.87 -4.50
CA TRP A 45 2.94 -5.34 -4.43
C TRP A 45 3.34 -6.01 -5.75
N GLY A 46 3.12 -5.33 -6.87
CA GLY A 46 3.56 -5.78 -8.20
C GLY A 46 5.06 -5.64 -8.46
N GLY A 47 5.80 -4.96 -7.57
CA GLY A 47 7.22 -4.66 -7.73
C GLY A 47 7.56 -3.89 -9.02
N PHE A 48 8.85 -3.83 -9.35
CA PHE A 48 9.33 -3.16 -10.56
C PHE A 48 8.84 -3.81 -11.87
N ASP A 49 8.56 -5.11 -11.84
CA ASP A 49 8.00 -5.85 -12.99
C ASP A 49 6.53 -5.50 -13.26
N CYS A 50 5.88 -4.74 -12.37
CA CYS A 50 4.47 -4.39 -12.44
C CYS A 50 3.58 -5.64 -12.59
N ASP A 51 3.86 -6.69 -11.82
CA ASP A 51 3.07 -7.92 -11.86
C ASP A 51 1.70 -7.68 -11.19
N TYR A 52 0.70 -7.34 -12.00
CA TYR A 52 -0.62 -7.05 -11.49
C TYR A 52 -1.34 -8.26 -10.88
N ARG A 53 -0.86 -9.49 -11.12
CA ARG A 53 -1.48 -10.69 -10.56
C ARG A 53 -1.31 -10.78 -9.05
N VAL A 54 -0.31 -10.11 -8.49
CA VAL A 54 -0.04 -10.14 -7.05
C VAL A 54 -0.58 -8.93 -6.30
N LEU A 55 -1.27 -7.99 -6.98
CA LEU A 55 -1.90 -6.88 -6.29
C LEU A 55 -2.96 -7.37 -5.28
N PRO A 56 -3.07 -6.70 -4.11
CA PRO A 56 -3.98 -7.13 -3.07
C PRO A 56 -5.43 -6.96 -3.54
N THR A 57 -6.29 -7.93 -3.23
CA THR A 57 -7.74 -7.83 -3.47
C THR A 57 -8.39 -6.86 -2.49
N ARG A 58 -9.67 -6.53 -2.71
CA ARG A 58 -10.39 -5.59 -1.84
C ARG A 58 -10.43 -6.10 -0.40
N ALA A 59 -10.62 -7.40 -0.17
CA ALA A 59 -10.58 -7.99 1.16
C ALA A 59 -9.22 -7.83 1.84
N GLN A 60 -8.12 -8.10 1.12
CA GLN A 60 -6.75 -7.96 1.65
C GLN A 60 -6.42 -6.51 2.01
N ARG A 61 -6.82 -5.55 1.16
CA ARG A 61 -6.65 -4.12 1.46
C ARG A 61 -7.45 -3.70 2.68
N LEU A 62 -8.70 -4.18 2.81
CA LEU A 62 -9.54 -3.88 3.97
C LEU A 62 -8.97 -4.48 5.26
N GLU A 63 -8.44 -5.70 5.23
CA GLU A 63 -7.79 -6.33 6.38
C GLU A 63 -6.58 -5.50 6.85
N PHE A 64 -5.71 -5.09 5.92
CA PHE A 64 -4.60 -4.19 6.26
C PHE A 64 -5.07 -2.85 6.85
N ILE A 65 -6.11 -2.25 6.25
CA ILE A 65 -6.66 -0.97 6.70
C ILE A 65 -7.29 -1.07 8.09
N ARG A 66 -7.94 -2.19 8.43
CA ARG A 66 -8.48 -2.41 9.79
C ARG A 66 -7.36 -2.41 10.82
N GLU A 67 -6.28 -3.14 10.58
CA GLU A 67 -5.12 -3.15 11.47
C GLU A 67 -4.45 -1.78 11.56
N TYR A 68 -4.37 -1.04 10.45
CA TYR A 68 -3.89 0.35 10.44
C TYR A 68 -4.74 1.26 11.33
N ILE A 69 -6.07 1.21 11.18
CA ILE A 69 -7.03 2.03 11.95
C ILE A 69 -7.00 1.68 13.44
N HIS A 70 -7.07 0.39 13.77
CA HIS A 70 -7.01 -0.09 15.14
C HIS A 70 -5.70 0.35 15.83
N THR A 71 -4.56 0.19 15.14
CA THR A 71 -3.26 0.60 15.67
C THR A 71 -3.15 2.11 15.83
N TYR A 72 -3.65 2.88 14.85
CA TYR A 72 -3.65 4.33 14.90
C TYR A 72 -4.41 4.86 16.12
N PHE A 73 -5.64 4.40 16.35
CA PHE A 73 -6.42 4.84 17.50
C PHE A 73 -5.87 4.35 18.83
N SER A 74 -5.33 3.13 18.88
CA SER A 74 -4.64 2.64 20.08
C SER A 74 -3.47 3.55 20.50
N LEU A 75 -2.69 4.04 19.53
CA LEU A 75 -1.56 4.96 19.78
C LEU A 75 -2.00 6.38 20.14
N VAL A 76 -3.10 6.87 19.55
CA VAL A 76 -3.66 8.18 19.86
C VAL A 76 -4.27 8.19 21.26
N ASP A 77 -5.04 7.15 21.62
CA ASP A 77 -5.65 7.02 22.95
C ASP A 77 -4.60 6.87 24.06
N GLU A 78 -3.48 6.20 23.80
CA GLU A 78 -2.33 6.17 24.74
C GLU A 78 -1.72 7.57 24.97
N SER A 79 -1.86 8.48 24.00
CA SER A 79 -1.32 9.83 24.07
C SER A 79 -2.26 10.85 24.73
N GLU A 80 -3.56 10.56 24.81
CA GLU A 80 -4.57 11.41 25.42
C GLU A 80 -5.09 10.80 26.74
N GLU A 81 -4.60 11.28 27.89
CA GLU A 81 -5.09 10.84 29.21
C GLU A 81 -6.60 11.13 29.37
N GLY A 82 -7.46 10.12 29.13
CA GLY A 82 -8.76 10.01 29.81
C GLY A 82 -10.05 10.07 28.97
N GLY A 83 -10.05 9.69 27.69
CA GLY A 83 -11.29 9.51 26.92
C GLY A 83 -11.50 8.07 26.46
N GLU A 84 -12.64 7.45 26.78
CA GLU A 84 -13.12 6.29 26.00
C GLU A 84 -13.46 6.80 24.59
N SER A 85 -12.64 6.43 23.61
CA SER A 85 -12.88 6.73 22.21
C SER A 85 -14.12 5.99 21.73
N SER A 86 -15.22 6.70 21.48
CA SER A 86 -16.46 6.15 20.92
C SER A 86 -16.38 5.92 19.41
N ILE A 87 -15.18 5.72 18.86
CA ILE A 87 -14.96 5.66 17.43
C ILE A 87 -15.42 4.31 16.88
N ASP A 88 -16.23 4.37 15.83
CA ASP A 88 -16.59 3.19 15.04
C ASP A 88 -15.44 2.87 14.08
N GLU A 89 -14.48 2.06 14.55
CA GLU A 89 -13.30 1.68 13.77
C GLU A 89 -13.64 1.01 12.44
N GLU A 90 -14.73 0.23 12.38
CA GLU A 90 -15.14 -0.43 11.15
C GLU A 90 -15.68 0.60 10.15
N ALA A 91 -16.50 1.55 10.59
CA ALA A 91 -16.95 2.64 9.73
C ALA A 91 -15.77 3.47 9.21
N GLU A 92 -14.77 3.71 10.06
CA GLU A 92 -13.56 4.45 9.69
C GLU A 92 -12.67 3.66 8.71
N ALA A 93 -12.52 2.34 8.90
CA ALA A 93 -11.81 1.46 7.97
C ALA A 93 -12.50 1.43 6.59
N GLN A 94 -13.84 1.37 6.54
CA GLN A 94 -14.57 1.45 5.27
C GLN A 94 -14.41 2.81 4.60
N ARG A 95 -14.42 3.90 5.39
CA ARG A 95 -14.19 5.26 4.89
C ARG A 95 -12.80 5.38 4.25
N LEU A 96 -11.76 4.94 4.96
CA LEU A 96 -10.38 4.98 4.47
C LEU A 96 -10.19 4.07 3.24
N LEU A 97 -10.83 2.88 3.21
CA LEU A 97 -10.81 2.02 2.02
C LEU A 97 -11.40 2.73 0.78
N ALA A 98 -12.48 3.49 0.94
CA ALA A 98 -13.08 4.26 -0.15
C ALA A 98 -12.15 5.39 -0.62
N GLU A 99 -11.46 6.07 0.31
CA GLU A 99 -10.46 7.09 -0.04
C GLU A 99 -9.27 6.46 -0.79
N VAL A 100 -8.76 5.33 -0.32
CA VAL A 100 -7.68 4.58 -1.00
C VAL A 100 -8.08 4.22 -2.43
N ASP A 101 -9.34 3.82 -2.65
CA ASP A 101 -9.85 3.55 -4.00
C ASP A 101 -9.82 4.78 -4.91
N MET A 102 -10.10 5.97 -4.38
CA MET A 102 -10.00 7.23 -5.12
C MET A 102 -8.55 7.56 -5.49
N PHE A 103 -7.57 7.19 -4.67
CA PHE A 103 -6.16 7.47 -4.95
C PHE A 103 -5.47 6.41 -5.82
N ARG A 104 -6.12 5.28 -6.13
CA ARG A 104 -5.46 4.11 -6.75
C ARG A 104 -4.72 4.37 -8.06
N GLY A 105 -5.10 5.37 -8.85
CA GLY A 105 -4.40 5.73 -10.09
C GLY A 105 -3.24 6.71 -9.90
N VAL A 106 -3.18 7.41 -8.77
CA VAL A 106 -2.21 8.49 -8.51
C VAL A 106 -0.77 7.96 -8.40
N PRO A 107 -0.47 6.80 -7.78
CA PRO A 107 0.88 6.24 -7.79
C PRO A 107 1.44 6.03 -9.20
N GLY A 108 0.61 5.58 -10.14
CA GLY A 108 1.00 5.40 -11.54
C GLY A 108 1.40 6.73 -12.21
N PHE A 109 0.68 7.81 -11.91
CA PHE A 109 1.03 9.15 -12.39
C PHE A 109 2.34 9.65 -11.78
N TYR A 110 2.46 9.56 -10.45
CA TYR A 110 3.62 10.02 -9.70
C TYR A 110 4.90 9.31 -10.15
N TRP A 111 4.90 7.97 -10.11
CA TRP A 111 6.06 7.17 -10.50
C TRP A 111 6.30 7.16 -12.00
N GLY A 112 5.27 7.35 -12.81
CA GLY A 112 5.40 7.52 -14.25
C GLY A 112 6.19 8.78 -14.61
N ILE A 113 5.87 9.93 -13.98
CA ILE A 113 6.64 11.18 -14.18
C ILE A 113 8.05 11.04 -13.63
N TRP A 114 8.20 10.47 -12.42
CA TRP A 114 9.51 10.21 -11.85
C TRP A 114 10.39 9.38 -12.79
N ALA A 115 9.82 8.32 -13.38
CA ALA A 115 10.54 7.45 -14.30
C ALA A 115 10.92 8.17 -15.60
N LEU A 116 10.07 9.03 -16.17
CA LEU A 116 10.45 9.86 -17.31
C LEU A 116 11.64 10.77 -17.00
N ILE A 117 11.67 11.36 -15.80
CA ILE A 117 12.82 12.16 -15.36
C ILE A 117 14.07 11.28 -15.27
N GLN A 118 13.97 10.13 -14.59
CA GLN A 118 15.09 9.20 -14.42
C GLN A 118 15.62 8.64 -15.75
N ALA A 119 14.75 8.45 -16.75
CA ALA A 119 15.18 8.05 -18.10
C ALA A 119 16.15 9.04 -18.76
N THR A 120 16.20 10.29 -18.27
CA THR A 120 17.09 11.34 -18.79
C THR A 120 18.32 11.60 -17.93
N ILE A 121 18.26 11.33 -16.62
CA ILE A 121 19.32 11.72 -15.68
C ILE A 121 19.97 10.56 -14.94
N SER A 122 19.35 9.37 -14.93
CA SER A 122 19.87 8.23 -14.16
C SER A 122 21.06 7.58 -14.86
N HIS A 123 21.97 7.04 -14.05
CA HIS A 123 23.10 6.21 -14.51
C HIS A 123 22.88 4.71 -14.22
N ILE A 124 21.73 4.35 -13.63
CA ILE A 124 21.37 2.97 -13.30
C ILE A 124 20.85 2.29 -14.57
N ASP A 125 21.29 1.04 -14.79
CA ASP A 125 20.80 0.20 -15.89
C ASP A 125 19.40 -0.35 -15.56
N PHE A 126 18.39 0.47 -15.84
CA PHE A 126 16.98 0.17 -15.68
C PHE A 126 16.19 0.85 -16.80
N ASP A 127 15.19 0.16 -17.37
CA ASP A 127 14.37 0.71 -18.45
C ASP A 127 13.29 1.66 -17.90
N TYR A 128 13.75 2.84 -17.49
CA TYR A 128 12.89 3.89 -16.94
C TYR A 128 11.82 4.37 -17.95
N ALA A 129 12.14 4.37 -19.24
CA ALA A 129 11.20 4.82 -20.27
C ALA A 129 10.03 3.84 -20.39
N GLN A 130 10.31 2.53 -20.45
CA GLN A 130 9.26 1.52 -20.47
C GLN A 130 8.49 1.47 -19.16
N TYR A 131 9.18 1.58 -18.02
CA TYR A 131 8.52 1.67 -16.71
C TYR A 131 7.56 2.86 -16.65
N ALA A 132 7.96 4.03 -17.15
CA ALA A 132 7.09 5.20 -17.24
C ALA A 132 5.82 4.95 -18.06
N VAL A 133 5.94 4.28 -19.21
CA VAL A 133 4.80 3.93 -20.07
C VAL A 133 3.81 3.06 -19.30
N VAL A 134 4.30 2.06 -18.59
CA VAL A 134 3.47 1.17 -17.77
C VAL A 134 2.76 1.96 -16.67
N ARG A 135 3.49 2.70 -15.84
CA ARG A 135 2.94 3.45 -14.69
C ARG A 135 1.95 4.54 -15.11
N LEU A 136 2.24 5.31 -16.17
CA LEU A 136 1.28 6.28 -16.71
C LEU A 136 0.03 5.60 -17.29
N GLY A 137 0.18 4.40 -17.86
CA GLY A 137 -0.94 3.58 -18.30
C GLY A 137 -1.92 3.25 -17.17
N GLU A 138 -1.43 2.99 -15.97
CA GLU A 138 -2.26 2.74 -14.77
C GLU A 138 -3.12 3.96 -14.42
N TYR A 139 -2.52 5.16 -14.44
CA TYR A 139 -3.24 6.40 -14.18
C TYR A 139 -4.35 6.64 -15.21
N TRP A 140 -4.06 6.45 -16.50
CA TRP A 140 -5.07 6.65 -17.54
C TRP A 140 -6.18 5.61 -17.49
N ALA A 141 -5.85 4.35 -17.19
CA ALA A 141 -6.84 3.29 -16.98
C ALA A 141 -7.81 3.65 -15.83
N TRP A 142 -7.27 4.08 -14.69
CA TRP A 142 -8.03 4.56 -13.55
C TRP A 142 -8.90 5.78 -13.91
N ARG A 143 -8.33 6.81 -14.54
CA ARG A 143 -9.05 8.02 -14.94
C ARG A 143 -10.22 7.68 -15.88
N ASP A 144 -9.98 6.83 -16.86
CA ASP A 144 -11.02 6.43 -17.80
C ASP A 144 -12.15 5.64 -17.09
N ALA A 145 -11.84 4.93 -15.99
CA ALA A 145 -12.83 4.24 -15.13
C ALA A 145 -13.64 5.22 -14.29
N MET A 146 -13.00 6.23 -13.72
CA MET A 146 -13.68 7.30 -12.97
C MET A 146 -14.59 8.14 -13.87
N ASP A 147 -14.18 8.41 -15.12
CA ASP A 147 -14.96 9.19 -16.09
C ASP A 147 -16.12 8.39 -16.74
N GLY A 148 -16.30 7.11 -16.41
CA GLY A 148 -17.30 6.24 -17.05
C GLY A 148 -17.03 5.95 -18.53
N LYS A 149 -15.80 6.14 -19.01
CA LYS A 149 -15.43 6.02 -20.43
C LYS A 149 -15.18 4.58 -20.88
N HIS A 150 -14.96 3.65 -19.97
CA HIS A 150 -14.77 2.22 -20.33
C HIS A 150 -16.04 1.61 -20.92
N ASP A 151 -17.21 1.97 -20.39
CA ASP A 151 -18.51 1.45 -20.88
C ASP A 151 -18.86 1.93 -22.29
N VAL A 152 -18.27 3.04 -22.73
CA VAL A 152 -18.56 3.68 -24.03
C VAL A 152 -17.67 3.14 -25.16
N ALA A 153 -16.47 2.64 -24.83
CA ALA A 153 -15.44 2.32 -25.83
C ALA A 153 -15.32 0.83 -26.19
N GLY A 154 -16.04 -0.07 -25.49
CA GLY A 154 -15.93 -1.52 -25.70
C GLY A 154 -14.51 -2.07 -25.47
N LYS A 155 -13.68 -1.34 -24.72
CA LYS A 155 -12.31 -1.74 -24.38
C LYS A 155 -12.34 -2.70 -23.20
N GLU A 156 -11.48 -3.71 -23.24
CA GLU A 156 -11.29 -4.62 -22.11
C GLU A 156 -10.69 -3.85 -20.92
N VAL A 157 -11.28 -4.04 -19.74
CA VAL A 157 -10.79 -3.44 -18.49
C VAL A 157 -9.39 -3.99 -18.21
N PRO A 158 -8.37 -3.16 -17.95
CA PRO A 158 -7.01 -3.65 -17.70
C PRO A 158 -6.93 -4.59 -16.49
N LEU A 159 -6.04 -5.59 -16.54
CA LEU A 159 -5.87 -6.59 -15.46
C LEU A 159 -5.71 -5.96 -14.08
N ARG A 160 -4.95 -4.85 -13.98
CA ARG A 160 -4.79 -4.08 -12.75
C ARG A 160 -6.12 -3.63 -12.16
N GLU A 161 -6.99 -3.05 -12.99
CA GLU A 161 -8.31 -2.57 -12.53
C GLU A 161 -9.24 -3.75 -12.21
N GLN A 162 -9.15 -4.86 -12.94
CA GLN A 162 -9.87 -6.09 -12.60
C GLN A 162 -9.44 -6.62 -11.22
N ARG A 163 -8.13 -6.73 -10.98
CA ARG A 163 -7.56 -7.16 -9.70
C ARG A 163 -7.89 -6.19 -8.57
N TRP A 164 -7.89 -4.90 -8.85
CA TRP A 164 -8.27 -3.90 -7.86
C TRP A 164 -9.75 -4.03 -7.44
N ALA A 165 -10.65 -4.29 -8.39
CA ALA A 165 -12.09 -4.47 -8.13
C ALA A 165 -12.44 -5.84 -7.52
N GLN A 166 -11.53 -6.82 -7.55
CA GLN A 166 -11.76 -8.16 -7.05
C GLN A 166 -12.05 -8.16 -5.54
N LEU A 167 -13.11 -8.88 -5.15
CA LEU A 167 -13.54 -8.96 -3.74
C LEU A 167 -12.62 -9.83 -2.88
N GLU A 168 -12.34 -11.06 -3.35
CA GLU A 168 -11.54 -12.08 -2.65
C GLU A 168 -10.26 -12.43 -3.40
#